data_AF-A0A4U1JB15-F1
#
_entry.id   AF-A0A4U1JB15-F1
#
_cell.length_a   1.000
_cell.length_b   1.000
_cell.length_c   1.000
_cell.angle_alpha   90.00
_cell.angle_beta   90.00
_cell.angle_gamma   90.00
#
_symmetry.space_group_name_H-M   'P 1'
#
loop_
_entity.id
_entity.type
_entity.pdbx_description
1 polymer ?
#
loop_
_entity_poly.entity_id
_entity_poly.type
_entity_poly.pdbx_seq_one_letter_code
_entity_poly.pdbx_strand_id
1 'polypeptide(L)'
;MSSGPYRDERRARAGVAAWAIAIAYLLAARGVGNFFPLSAFGMYAGRSPDVASRVLVVGASGEAAEITAFDGFSCAPSWPKLDEVRHCAPGDQGHVEYVPRDLQVYLDAHVTSDAAGMEDAHIVWRTWTLEDRPGPPASQDCELASCRVRRRAP
;
A
#
# COMPACT_ATOMS: atom_id res chain seq x y z
N MET A 1 -55.45 -16.69 -9.96
CA MET A 1 -54.36 -16.13 -9.14
C MET A 1 -53.37 -15.45 -10.07
N SER A 2 -53.51 -14.13 -10.26
CA SER A 2 -52.69 -13.35 -11.18
C SER A 2 -51.52 -12.75 -10.42
N SER A 3 -50.31 -13.26 -10.63
CA SER A 3 -49.07 -12.67 -10.15
C SER A 3 -48.88 -11.31 -10.82
N GLY A 4 -49.17 -10.24 -10.09
CA GLY A 4 -49.13 -8.87 -10.61
C GLY A 4 -47.70 -8.44 -10.99
N PRO A 5 -47.54 -7.70 -12.10
CA PRO A 5 -46.24 -7.28 -12.67
C PRO A 5 -45.41 -6.36 -11.75
N TYR A 6 -45.98 -5.93 -10.62
CA TYR A 6 -45.35 -4.99 -9.69
C TYR A 6 -44.28 -5.63 -8.78
N ARG A 7 -44.17 -6.97 -8.75
CA ARG A 7 -43.24 -7.69 -7.86
C ARG A 7 -41.84 -7.83 -8.46
N ASP A 8 -41.73 -7.88 -9.79
CA ASP A 8 -40.45 -8.05 -10.49
C ASP A 8 -39.65 -6.74 -10.56
N GLU A 9 -40.31 -5.59 -10.72
CA GLU A 9 -39.62 -4.28 -10.74
C GLU A 9 -38.93 -3.95 -9.41
N ARG A 10 -39.50 -4.35 -8.27
CA ARG A 10 -38.88 -4.11 -6.95
C ARG A 10 -37.64 -4.98 -6.73
N ARG A 11 -37.63 -6.22 -7.24
CA ARG A 11 -36.46 -7.10 -7.18
C ARG A 11 -35.33 -6.59 -8.08
N ALA A 12 -35.66 -6.12 -9.28
CA ALA A 12 -34.69 -5.50 -10.19
C ALA A 12 -34.04 -4.25 -9.57
N ARG A 13 -34.83 -3.35 -8.97
CA ARG A 13 -34.31 -2.15 -8.31
C ARG A 13 -33.48 -2.46 -7.06
N ALA A 14 -33.86 -3.46 -6.27
CA ALA A 14 -33.08 -3.91 -5.12
C ALA A 14 -31.73 -4.51 -5.52
N GLY A 15 -31.69 -5.27 -6.62
CA GLY A 15 -30.44 -5.81 -7.18
C GLY A 15 -29.48 -4.72 -7.64
N VAL A 16 -29.98 -3.70 -8.34
CA VAL A 16 -29.17 -2.56 -8.81
C VAL A 16 -28.59 -1.76 -7.63
N ALA A 17 -29.39 -1.51 -6.59
CA ALA A 17 -28.93 -0.81 -5.40
C ALA A 17 -27.82 -1.57 -4.66
N ALA A 18 -27.95 -2.90 -4.53
CA ALA A 18 -26.92 -3.73 -3.90
C ALA A 18 -25.59 -3.70 -4.67
N TRP A 19 -25.64 -3.79 -6.00
CA TRP A 19 -24.44 -3.69 -6.84
C TRP A 19 -23.79 -2.30 -6.77
N ALA A 20 -24.58 -1.23 -6.76
CA ALA A 20 -24.05 0.12 -6.62
C ALA A 20 -23.31 0.32 -5.28
N ILE A 21 -23.87 -0.19 -4.18
CA ILE A 21 -23.23 -0.16 -2.86
C ILE A 21 -21.95 -1.00 -2.86
N ALA A 22 -21.98 -2.20 -3.44
CA ALA A 22 -20.80 -3.07 -3.51
C ALA A 22 -19.67 -2.43 -4.33
N ILE A 23 -19.97 -1.81 -5.47
CA ILE A 23 -18.99 -1.09 -6.29
C ILE A 23 -18.45 0.13 -5.54
N ALA A 24 -19.32 0.93 -4.91
CA ALA A 24 -18.89 2.07 -4.10
C ALA A 24 -17.97 1.63 -2.96
N TYR A 25 -18.29 0.52 -2.29
CA TYR A 25 -17.47 -0.06 -1.25
C TYR A 25 -16.12 -0.57 -1.78
N LEU A 26 -16.09 -1.24 -2.93
CA LEU A 26 -14.84 -1.71 -3.55
C LEU A 26 -13.93 -0.54 -3.96
N LEU A 27 -14.51 0.52 -4.54
CA LEU A 27 -13.78 1.73 -4.89
C LEU A 27 -13.26 2.46 -3.64
N ALA A 28 -14.09 2.55 -2.59
CA ALA A 28 -13.69 3.13 -1.32
C ALA A 28 -12.60 2.30 -0.63
N ALA A 29 -12.73 0.98 -0.57
CA ALA A 29 -11.76 0.09 0.06
C ALA A 29 -10.39 0.15 -0.65
N ARG A 30 -10.39 0.19 -1.99
CA ARG A 30 -9.16 0.32 -2.79
C ARG A 30 -8.54 1.70 -2.64
N GLY A 31 -9.36 2.75 -2.52
CA GLY A 31 -8.89 4.11 -2.25
C GLY A 31 -8.33 4.28 -0.84
N VAL A 32 -9.00 3.74 0.17
CA VAL A 32 -8.60 3.84 1.59
C VAL A 32 -7.31 3.08 1.86
N GLY A 33 -7.08 1.92 1.23
CA GLY A 33 -5.80 1.23 1.32
C GLY A 33 -4.62 2.06 0.78
N ASN A 34 -4.87 2.90 -0.23
CA ASN A 34 -3.88 3.81 -0.79
C ASN A 34 -3.75 5.15 -0.04
N PHE A 35 -4.80 5.62 0.64
CA PHE A 35 -4.82 6.94 1.31
C PHE A 35 -4.59 6.89 2.83
N PHE A 36 -4.93 5.79 3.49
CA PHE A 36 -4.82 5.66 4.94
C PHE A 36 -3.99 4.43 5.31
N PRO A 37 -2.65 4.55 5.30
CA PRO A 37 -1.78 3.53 5.87
C PRO A 37 -1.87 3.48 7.42
N LEU A 38 -2.90 4.09 8.02
CA LEU A 38 -2.96 4.37 9.45
C LEU A 38 -3.49 3.22 10.33
N SER A 39 -3.84 2.05 9.76
CA SER A 39 -4.50 0.97 10.51
C SER A 39 -3.66 0.29 11.59
N ALA A 40 -2.40 0.70 11.82
CA ALA A 40 -1.55 0.17 12.88
C ALA A 40 -0.93 1.24 13.80
N PHE A 41 -1.20 2.54 13.62
CA PHE A 41 -0.63 3.54 14.54
C PHE A 41 -1.39 3.58 15.87
N GLY A 42 -0.76 3.00 16.88
CA GLY A 42 -0.59 3.66 18.17
C GLY A 42 -1.84 3.98 18.96
N MET A 43 -2.73 3.01 19.22
CA MET A 43 -3.59 3.11 20.41
C MET A 43 -2.78 3.14 21.73
N TYR A 44 -1.46 2.92 21.66
CA TYR A 44 -0.52 2.88 22.81
C TYR A 44 0.51 4.01 22.84
N ALA A 45 0.57 4.86 21.81
CA ALA A 45 1.42 6.05 21.85
C ALA A 45 0.57 7.18 22.44
N GLY A 46 0.87 7.62 23.66
CA GLY A 46 0.13 8.71 24.35
C GLY A 46 0.13 10.07 23.61
N ARG A 47 0.72 10.15 22.41
CA ARG A 47 0.56 11.18 21.38
C ARG A 47 0.46 10.50 20.01
N SER A 48 -0.45 10.99 19.17
CA SER A 48 -0.40 10.69 17.74
C SER A 48 0.95 11.18 17.20
N PRO A 49 1.75 10.34 16.53
CA PRO A 49 2.98 10.82 15.93
C PRO A 49 2.63 11.79 14.79
N ASP A 50 3.34 12.92 14.71
CA ASP A 50 3.21 13.89 13.61
C ASP A 50 3.82 13.36 12.29
N VAL A 51 4.39 12.15 12.35
CA VAL A 51 5.08 11.50 11.24
C VAL A 51 4.70 10.02 11.20
N ALA A 52 4.24 9.57 10.04
CA ALA A 52 4.03 8.16 9.70
C ALA A 52 5.04 7.76 8.62
N SER A 53 5.48 6.50 8.59
CA SER A 53 6.32 6.02 7.49
C SER A 53 6.08 4.56 7.15
N ARG A 54 6.44 4.18 5.92
CA ARG A 54 6.24 2.83 5.38
C ARG A 54 7.18 2.55 4.21
N VAL A 55 7.59 1.29 4.06
CA VAL A 55 8.30 0.83 2.86
C VAL A 55 7.29 0.49 1.77
N LEU A 56 7.49 1.05 0.57
CA LEU A 56 6.63 0.87 -0.58
C LEU A 56 7.44 0.52 -1.82
N VAL A 57 6.77 -0.05 -2.82
CA VAL A 57 7.26 -0.19 -4.19
C VAL A 57 6.59 0.88 -5.04
N VAL A 58 7.37 1.70 -5.71
CA VAL A 58 6.90 2.76 -6.62
C VAL A 58 7.27 2.36 -8.04
N GLY A 59 6.26 2.06 -8.86
CA GLY A 59 6.48 1.74 -10.28
C GLY A 59 6.83 2.96 -11.12
N ALA A 60 7.25 2.76 -12.37
CA ALA A 60 7.61 3.83 -13.29
C ALA A 60 6.48 4.87 -13.54
N SER A 61 5.21 4.50 -13.34
CA SER A 61 4.06 5.41 -13.45
C SER A 61 3.86 6.33 -12.22
N GLY A 62 4.65 6.14 -11.16
CA GLY A 62 4.46 6.79 -9.86
C GLY A 62 3.40 6.11 -8.97
N GLU A 63 2.78 5.02 -9.44
CA GLU A 63 1.91 4.22 -8.59
C GLU A 63 2.71 3.58 -7.46
N ALA A 64 2.25 3.75 -6.22
CA ALA A 64 2.83 3.13 -5.05
C ALA A 64 1.96 1.95 -4.59
N ALA A 65 2.61 0.84 -4.25
CA ALA A 65 1.96 -0.35 -3.71
C ALA A 65 2.82 -0.95 -2.57
N GLU A 66 2.20 -1.78 -1.73
CA GLU A 66 2.92 -2.51 -0.70
C GLU A 66 3.83 -3.57 -1.32
N ILE A 67 4.96 -3.87 -0.67
CA ILE A 67 5.87 -4.97 -1.08
C ILE A 67 5.11 -6.29 -1.27
N THR A 68 4.10 -6.57 -0.44
CA THR A 68 3.31 -7.81 -0.48
C THR A 68 2.40 -7.93 -1.70
N ALA A 69 2.24 -6.86 -2.49
CA ALA A 69 1.52 -6.89 -3.77
C ALA A 69 2.34 -7.53 -4.91
N PHE A 70 3.60 -7.85 -4.67
CA PHE A 70 4.53 -8.39 -5.66
C PHE A 70 5.02 -9.78 -5.23
N ASP A 71 5.32 -10.64 -6.20
CA ASP A 71 5.77 -12.02 -6.00
C ASP A 71 7.14 -12.34 -6.64
N GLY A 72 7.82 -11.32 -7.17
CA GLY A 72 9.15 -11.44 -7.75
C GLY A 72 9.90 -10.12 -7.66
N PHE A 73 11.15 -10.17 -7.23
CA PHE A 73 12.02 -9.01 -7.07
C PHE A 73 13.43 -9.28 -7.61
N SER A 74 13.99 -8.29 -8.30
CA SER A 74 15.35 -8.29 -8.81
C SER A 74 15.94 -6.88 -8.70
N CYS A 75 16.75 -6.63 -7.68
CA CYS A 75 17.31 -5.30 -7.38
C CYS A 75 18.80 -5.23 -7.73
N ALA A 76 19.24 -4.05 -8.18
CA ALA A 76 20.64 -3.77 -8.52
C ALA A 76 21.01 -2.33 -8.14
N PRO A 77 22.28 -2.02 -7.77
CA PRO A 77 23.43 -2.92 -7.71
C PRO A 77 23.53 -3.75 -6.41
N SER A 78 22.79 -3.42 -5.36
CA SER A 78 22.77 -4.17 -4.10
C SER A 78 21.35 -4.48 -3.67
N TRP A 79 21.16 -5.67 -3.09
CA TRP A 79 19.91 -6.03 -2.44
C TRP A 79 19.64 -5.09 -1.25
N PRO A 80 18.44 -4.48 -1.15
CA PRO A 80 18.16 -3.53 -0.09
C PRO A 80 18.12 -4.22 1.27
N LYS A 81 18.61 -3.53 2.29
CA LYS A 81 18.48 -3.89 3.69
C LYS A 81 17.53 -2.91 4.37
N LEU A 82 16.30 -3.34 4.60
CA LEU A 82 15.22 -2.50 5.10
C LEU A 82 15.39 -2.10 6.58
N ASP A 83 16.28 -2.77 7.31
CA ASP A 83 16.67 -2.41 8.68
C ASP A 83 17.76 -1.31 8.73
N GLU A 84 18.49 -1.09 7.63
CA GLU A 84 19.54 -0.06 7.51
C GLU A 84 19.01 1.30 6.98
N VAL A 85 17.70 1.53 7.10
CA VAL A 85 16.98 2.73 6.61
C VAL A 85 17.14 3.98 7.51
N ARG A 86 18.02 3.95 8.51
CA ARG A 86 18.24 5.08 9.44
C ARG A 86 18.59 6.39 8.71
N HIS A 87 19.24 6.29 7.54
CA HIS A 87 19.55 7.45 6.70
C HIS A 87 18.29 8.12 6.10
N CYS A 88 17.19 7.38 5.94
CA CYS A 88 15.89 7.87 5.48
C CYS A 88 14.97 8.34 6.60
N ALA A 89 15.28 8.00 7.86
CA ALA A 89 14.45 8.31 9.03
C ALA A 89 15.26 9.10 10.07
N PRO A 90 15.61 10.38 9.81
CA PRO A 90 16.36 11.19 10.76
C PRO A 90 15.62 11.28 12.10
N GLY A 91 16.28 10.86 13.18
CA GLY A 91 15.73 10.87 14.54
C GLY A 91 14.78 9.71 14.87
N ASP A 92 14.84 8.59 14.12
CA ASP A 92 14.02 7.38 14.30
C ASP A 92 12.48 7.64 14.23
N GLN A 93 12.07 8.77 13.64
CA GLN A 93 10.66 9.16 13.55
C GLN A 93 9.89 8.24 12.59
N GLY A 94 8.77 7.69 13.06
CA GLY A 94 7.92 6.76 12.31
C GLY A 94 8.52 5.36 12.09
N HIS A 95 9.76 5.11 12.54
CA HIS A 95 10.40 3.80 12.38
C HIS A 95 9.87 2.81 13.42
N VAL A 96 9.18 1.77 12.93
CA VAL A 96 8.70 0.66 13.76
C VAL A 96 9.52 -0.57 13.42
N GLU A 97 10.51 -0.90 14.26
CA GLU A 97 11.58 -1.87 13.94
C GLU A 97 11.11 -3.23 13.39
N TYR A 98 9.97 -3.75 13.87
CA TYR A 98 9.46 -5.05 13.40
C TYR A 98 8.90 -5.00 11.97
N VAL A 99 8.38 -3.85 11.52
CA VAL A 99 7.74 -3.74 10.20
C VAL A 99 8.76 -3.91 9.06
N PRO A 100 9.90 -3.20 9.03
CA PRO A 100 10.92 -3.40 8.01
C PRO A 100 11.55 -4.79 8.09
N ARG A 101 11.66 -5.38 9.29
CA ARG A 101 12.17 -6.75 9.47
C ARG A 101 11.26 -7.79 8.80
N ASP A 102 9.95 -7.71 9.02
CA ASP A 102 9.00 -8.63 8.39
C ASP A 102 8.97 -8.47 6.87
N LEU A 103 9.06 -7.24 6.38
CA LEU A 103 9.16 -6.94 4.96
C LEU A 103 10.48 -7.42 4.35
N GLN A 104 11.59 -7.37 5.09
CA GLN A 104 12.88 -7.93 4.65
C GLN A 104 12.77 -9.44 4.44
N VAL A 105 12.19 -10.16 5.40
CA VAL A 105 11.94 -11.61 5.29
C VAL A 105 11.09 -11.92 4.05
N TYR A 106 10.05 -11.12 3.80
CA TYR A 106 9.23 -11.28 2.61
C TYR A 106 10.00 -11.04 1.31
N LEU A 107 10.78 -9.95 1.23
CA LEU A 107 11.61 -9.64 0.08
C LEU A 107 12.58 -10.79 -0.23
N ASP A 108 13.30 -11.26 0.80
CA ASP A 108 14.30 -12.33 0.68
C ASP A 108 13.67 -13.62 0.13
N ALA A 109 12.43 -13.93 0.54
CA ALA A 109 11.70 -15.10 0.06
C ALA A 109 11.19 -14.99 -1.39
N HIS A 110 11.17 -13.78 -1.97
CA HIS A 110 10.65 -13.51 -3.32
C HIS A 110 11.71 -12.96 -4.29
N VAL A 111 13.00 -13.12 -3.95
CA VAL A 111 14.10 -12.89 -4.90
C VAL A 111 13.92 -13.80 -6.12
N THR A 112 14.02 -13.24 -7.32
CA THR A 112 13.96 -14.03 -8.55
C THR A 112 14.95 -13.56 -9.60
N SER A 113 15.48 -14.51 -10.38
CA SER A 113 16.24 -14.25 -11.61
C SER A 113 15.38 -14.31 -12.87
N ASP A 114 14.13 -14.74 -12.75
CA ASP A 114 13.17 -14.77 -13.85
C ASP A 114 12.72 -13.35 -14.20
N ALA A 115 13.00 -12.92 -15.42
CA ALA A 115 12.64 -11.60 -15.93
C ALA A 115 11.21 -11.53 -16.49
N ALA A 116 10.51 -12.66 -16.62
CA ALA A 116 9.19 -12.70 -17.23
C ALA A 116 8.17 -11.93 -16.38
N GLY A 117 7.49 -10.96 -17.00
CA GLY A 117 6.45 -10.15 -16.35
C GLY A 117 6.98 -9.15 -15.33
N MET A 118 8.28 -8.88 -15.32
CA MET A 118 8.89 -7.90 -14.42
C MET A 118 8.79 -6.48 -15.01
N GLU A 119 8.50 -5.50 -14.16
CA GLU A 119 8.42 -4.07 -14.47
C GLU A 119 9.42 -3.27 -13.62
N ASP A 120 9.90 -2.13 -14.14
CA ASP A 120 10.83 -1.26 -13.42
C ASP A 120 10.11 -0.53 -12.26
N ALA A 121 10.76 -0.52 -11.10
CA ALA A 121 10.25 0.10 -9.89
C ALA A 121 11.38 0.51 -8.92
N HIS A 122 11.03 1.30 -7.92
CA HIS A 122 11.89 1.67 -6.82
C HIS A 122 11.29 1.18 -5.51
N ILE A 123 12.10 0.58 -4.65
CA ILE A 123 11.72 0.36 -3.25
C ILE A 123 12.08 1.63 -2.50
N VAL A 124 11.10 2.26 -1.85
CA VAL A 124 11.27 3.54 -1.16
C VAL A 124 10.81 3.45 0.28
N TRP A 125 11.47 4.19 1.15
CA TRP A 125 10.93 4.56 2.45
C TRP A 125 10.12 5.85 2.29
N ARG A 126 8.79 5.73 2.33
CA ARG A 126 7.89 6.88 2.26
C ARG A 126 7.55 7.35 3.67
N THR A 127 7.69 8.64 3.88
CA THR A 127 7.32 9.33 5.11
C THR A 127 6.18 10.30 4.81
N TRP A 128 5.18 10.35 5.69
CA TRP A 128 4.09 11.32 5.67
C TRP A 128 4.15 12.19 6.91
N THR A 129 4.19 13.50 6.72
CA THR A 129 4.07 14.48 7.79
C THR A 129 2.61 14.87 7.93
N LEU A 130 2.06 14.63 9.11
CA LEU A 130 0.70 15.00 9.50
C LEU A 130 0.74 16.43 10.04
N GLU A 131 0.01 17.34 9.40
CA GLU A 131 -0.16 18.71 9.89
C GLU A 131 -1.55 18.88 10.51
N ASP A 132 -1.69 19.80 11.46
CA ASP A 132 -2.99 20.17 12.04
C ASP A 132 -3.95 20.80 11.02
N ARG A 133 -3.43 21.26 9.88
CA ARG A 133 -4.23 21.90 8.84
C ARG A 133 -4.93 20.86 7.96
N PRO A 134 -6.21 21.09 7.59
CA PRO A 134 -6.92 20.19 6.68
C PRO A 134 -6.23 20.12 5.31
N GLY A 135 -5.95 18.90 4.84
CA GLY A 135 -5.35 18.65 3.54
C GLY A 135 -4.74 17.26 3.44
N PRO A 136 -4.27 16.85 2.24
CA PRO A 136 -3.45 15.65 2.12
C PRO A 136 -2.13 15.86 2.88
N PRO A 137 -1.61 14.83 3.58
CA PRO A 137 -0.33 14.93 4.25
C PRO A 137 0.81 15.17 3.25
N ALA A 138 1.80 15.95 3.65
CA ALA A 138 3.03 16.07 2.87
C ALA A 138 3.76 14.73 2.90
N SER A 139 4.22 14.24 1.74
CA SER A 139 4.98 12.98 1.65
C SER A 139 6.37 13.20 1.08
N GLN A 140 7.32 12.42 1.58
CA GLN A 140 8.69 12.37 1.08
C GLN A 140 9.11 10.92 0.86
N ASP A 141 9.71 10.65 -0.29
CA ASP A 141 10.31 9.35 -0.61
C ASP A 141 11.83 9.42 -0.46
N CYS A 142 12.37 8.42 0.22
CA CYS A 142 13.79 8.13 0.25
C CYS A 142 14.00 6.78 -0.44
N GLU A 143 14.67 6.78 -1.60
CA GLU A 143 14.90 5.56 -2.36
C GLU A 143 15.88 4.64 -1.64
N LEU A 144 15.50 3.36 -1.49
CA LEU A 144 16.32 2.32 -0.89
C LEU A 144 17.02 1.46 -1.95
N ALA A 145 16.32 1.17 -3.05
CA ALA A 145 16.88 0.43 -4.17
C ALA A 145 16.06 0.64 -5.46
N SER A 146 16.75 0.61 -6.60
CA SER A 146 16.15 0.40 -7.91
C SER A 146 15.99 -1.09 -8.18
N CYS A 147 14.80 -1.51 -8.60
CA CYS A 147 14.43 -2.90 -8.78
C CYS A 147 13.61 -3.14 -10.05
N ARG A 148 13.59 -4.39 -10.47
CA ARG A 148 12.52 -4.93 -11.29
C ARG A 148 11.63 -5.79 -10.42
N VAL A 149 10.32 -5.66 -10.57
CA VAL A 149 9.33 -6.33 -9.71
C VAL A 149 8.26 -6.99 -10.56
N ARG A 150 7.67 -8.08 -10.09
CA ARG A 150 6.51 -8.72 -10.72
C ARG A 150 5.31 -8.63 -9.80
N ARG A 151 4.21 -8.06 -10.31
CA ARG A 151 2.96 -8.02 -9.56
C ARG A 151 2.38 -9.41 -9.40
N ARG A 152 1.90 -9.69 -8.20
CA ARG A 152 1.10 -10.87 -7.93
C ARG A 152 -0.23 -10.74 -8.69
N ALA A 153 -0.65 -11.83 -9.34
CA ALA A 153 -1.99 -11.91 -9.93
C ALA A 153 -3.07 -11.74 -8.83
N PRO A 154 -4.15 -10.98 -9.10
CA PRO A 154 -5.21 -10.74 -8.12
C PRO A 154 -5.96 -12.01 -7.70
#